data_AF-A0A848YGN2-F1
#
_entry.id   AF-A0A848YGN2-F1
#
_cell.length_a   1.000
_cell.length_b   1.000
_cell.length_c   1.000
_cell.angle_alpha   90.00
_cell.angle_beta   90.00
_cell.angle_gamma   90.00
#
_symmetry.space_group_name_H-M   'P 1'
#
loop_
_entity.id
_entity.type
_entity.pdbx_description
1 polymer ?
#
loop_
_entity_poly.entity_id
_entity_poly.type
_entity_poly.pdbx_seq_one_letter_code
_entity_poly.pdbx_strand_id
1 'polypeptide(L)'
;VLGGGVIVMFGMVVAAGVSMLSDVHWNRRNMVIFAISISVGLGLQLEPGALQHLPGTAKVLMTSGLLPAAFIAIFLNLALPDELADEQVEEIAGGLAGHDHDDPV
;
A
#
# COMPACT_ATOMS: atom_id res chain seq x y z
N VAL A 1 -10.11 -29.57 -17.04
CA VAL A 1 -9.75 -28.48 -17.99
C VAL A 1 -10.17 -27.09 -17.53
N LEU A 2 -11.27 -26.91 -16.77
CA LEU A 2 -11.72 -25.57 -16.34
C LEU A 2 -10.80 -24.89 -15.32
N GLY A 3 -10.21 -25.65 -14.38
CA GLY A 3 -9.31 -25.07 -13.37
C GLY A 3 -8.00 -24.49 -13.92
N GLY A 4 -7.41 -25.15 -14.94
CA GLY A 4 -6.17 -24.68 -15.56
C GLY A 4 -6.33 -23.35 -16.29
N GLY A 5 -7.47 -23.14 -16.96
CA GLY A 5 -7.77 -21.86 -17.63
C GLY A 5 -7.89 -20.70 -16.64
N VAL A 6 -8.59 -20.90 -15.52
CA VAL A 6 -8.78 -19.86 -14.50
C VAL A 6 -7.45 -19.47 -13.83
N ILE A 7 -6.57 -20.43 -13.54
CA ILE A 7 -5.25 -20.17 -12.95
C ILE A 7 -4.40 -19.29 -13.89
N VAL A 8 -4.40 -19.59 -15.19
CA VAL A 8 -3.68 -18.77 -16.19
C VAL A 8 -4.28 -17.37 -16.29
N MET A 9 -5.62 -17.23 -16.26
CA MET A 9 -6.27 -15.92 -16.30
C MET A 9 -5.90 -15.06 -15.09
N PHE A 10 -5.98 -15.60 -13.86
CA PHE A 10 -5.57 -14.86 -12.66
C PHE A 10 -4.07 -14.56 -12.66
N GLY A 11 -3.22 -15.50 -13.11
CA GLY A 11 -1.78 -15.27 -13.23
C GLY A 11 -1.44 -14.13 -14.18
N MET A 12 -2.11 -14.06 -15.34
CA MET A 12 -1.95 -12.96 -16.29
C MET A 12 -2.43 -11.62 -15.72
N VAL A 13 -3.53 -11.60 -14.95
CA VAL A 13 -4.02 -10.39 -14.28
C VAL A 13 -2.99 -9.87 -13.27
N VAL A 14 -2.39 -10.75 -12.46
CA VAL A 14 -1.33 -10.37 -11.51
C VAL A 14 -0.09 -9.87 -12.25
N ALA A 15 0.34 -10.56 -13.30
CA ALA A 15 1.50 -10.15 -14.11
C ALA A 15 1.30 -8.77 -14.75
N ALA A 16 0.11 -8.48 -15.27
CA ALA A 16 -0.23 -7.15 -15.79
C ALA A 16 -0.17 -6.08 -14.70
N GLY A 17 -0.62 -6.40 -13.48
CA GLY A 17 -0.47 -5.53 -12.31
C GLY A 17 0.99 -5.19 -12.00
N VAL A 18 1.86 -6.20 -11.95
CA VAL A 18 3.30 -6.02 -11.70
C VAL A 18 3.96 -5.21 -12.83
N SER A 19 3.57 -5.45 -14.09
CA SER A 19 4.08 -4.68 -15.23
C SER A 19 3.67 -3.21 -15.19
N MET A 20 2.47 -2.87 -14.71
CA MET A 20 2.10 -1.47 -14.51
C MET A 20 2.92 -0.80 -13.41
N LEU A 21 3.29 -1.55 -12.37
CA LEU A 21 4.13 -1.07 -11.27
C LEU A 21 5.61 -0.91 -11.67
N SER A 22 6.11 -1.65 -12.67
CA SER A 22 7.50 -1.51 -13.13
C SER A 22 7.77 -0.19 -13.84
N ASP A 23 6.74 0.43 -14.42
CA ASP A 23 6.85 1.72 -15.12
C ASP A 23 6.86 2.92 -14.16
N VAL A 24 6.63 2.69 -12.86
CA VAL A 24 6.63 3.73 -11.83
C VAL A 24 8.05 4.08 -11.40
N HIS A 25 8.34 5.38 -11.26
CA HIS A 25 9.59 5.83 -10.66
C HIS A 25 9.59 5.58 -9.15
N TRP A 26 10.37 4.60 -8.69
CA TRP A 26 10.46 4.24 -7.28
C TRP A 26 11.35 5.22 -6.50
N ASN A 27 10.76 6.33 -6.08
CA ASN A 27 11.35 7.24 -5.09
C ASN A 27 10.78 6.97 -3.69
N ARG A 28 11.37 7.59 -2.68
CA ARG A 28 10.95 7.45 -1.27
C ARG A 28 9.45 7.73 -1.09
N ARG A 29 8.94 8.78 -1.74
CA ARG A 29 7.52 9.15 -1.78
C ARG A 29 6.62 8.04 -2.30
N ASN A 30 6.90 7.51 -3.48
CA ASN A 30 6.09 6.48 -4.10
C ASN A 30 6.17 5.16 -3.33
N MET A 31 7.31 4.85 -2.71
CA MET A 31 7.45 3.70 -1.80
C MET A 31 6.56 3.84 -0.55
N VAL A 32 6.53 5.02 0.08
CA VAL A 32 5.67 5.27 1.26
C VAL A 32 4.19 5.19 0.88
N ILE A 33 3.77 5.81 -0.23
CA ILE A 33 2.39 5.74 -0.73
C ILE A 33 2.00 4.27 -0.96
N PHE A 34 2.86 3.51 -1.63
CA PHE A 34 2.64 2.10 -1.92
C PHE A 34 2.53 1.25 -0.64
N ALA A 35 3.46 1.43 0.30
CA ALA A 35 3.48 0.68 1.56
C ALA A 35 2.23 0.95 2.41
N ILE A 36 1.85 2.21 2.59
CA ILE A 36 0.67 2.58 3.41
C ILE A 36 -0.62 2.09 2.74
N SER A 37 -0.79 2.32 1.43
CA SER A 37 -2.01 1.93 0.72
C SER A 37 -2.24 0.42 0.75
N ILE A 38 -1.19 -0.38 0.51
CA ILE A 38 -1.28 -1.85 0.60
C ILE A 38 -1.48 -2.31 2.04
N SER A 39 -0.75 -1.74 3.00
CA SER A 39 -0.86 -2.12 4.41
C SER A 39 -2.29 -1.94 4.92
N VAL A 40 -2.91 -0.78 4.66
CA VAL A 40 -4.30 -0.52 5.07
C VAL A 40 -5.30 -1.34 4.27
N GLY A 41 -5.12 -1.46 2.94
CA GLY A 41 -6.02 -2.25 2.10
C GLY A 41 -6.08 -3.73 2.49
N LEU A 42 -4.92 -4.34 2.71
CA LEU A 42 -4.83 -5.71 3.22
C LEU A 42 -5.30 -5.80 4.68
N GLY A 43 -4.95 -4.83 5.53
CA GLY A 43 -5.36 -4.82 6.93
C GLY A 43 -6.88 -4.81 7.11
N LEU A 44 -7.61 -4.01 6.32
CA LEU A 44 -9.08 -3.97 6.34
C LEU A 44 -9.72 -5.23 5.74
N GLN A 45 -9.04 -5.90 4.81
CA GLN A 45 -9.49 -7.18 4.27
C GLN A 45 -9.33 -8.31 5.30
N LEU A 46 -8.26 -8.27 6.10
CA LEU A 46 -7.99 -9.23 7.17
C LEU A 46 -8.89 -9.04 8.39
N GLU A 47 -9.20 -7.79 8.76
CA GLU A 47 -10.07 -7.45 9.89
C GLU A 47 -11.31 -6.67 9.43
N PRO A 48 -12.32 -7.34 8.86
CA PRO A 48 -13.55 -6.69 8.40
C PRO A 48 -14.40 -6.12 9.55
N GLY A 49 -14.08 -6.46 10.80
CA GLY A 49 -14.70 -5.90 12.02
C GLY A 49 -14.36 -4.43 12.24
N ALA A 50 -13.23 -3.93 11.71
CA ALA A 50 -12.85 -2.51 11.79
C ALA A 50 -13.90 -1.57 11.17
N LEU A 51 -14.70 -2.09 10.23
CA LEU A 51 -15.69 -1.34 9.46
C LEU A 51 -17.13 -1.57 9.95
N GLN A 52 -17.30 -2.07 11.17
CA GLN A 52 -18.62 -2.41 11.75
C GLN A 52 -19.62 -1.24 11.79
N HIS A 53 -19.14 0.00 11.82
CA HIS A 53 -19.95 1.22 11.89
C HIS A 53 -20.41 1.72 10.50
N LEU A 54 -19.97 1.10 9.40
CA LEU A 54 -20.35 1.51 8.05
C LEU A 54 -21.65 0.82 7.58
N PRO A 55 -22.53 1.55 6.86
CA PRO A 55 -23.75 0.97 6.31
C PRO A 55 -23.45 0.00 5.16
N GLY A 56 -24.31 -1.03 5.01
CA GLY A 56 -24.10 -2.24 4.21
C GLY A 56 -23.20 -2.11 2.96
N THR A 57 -23.61 -1.32 1.97
CA THR A 57 -22.86 -1.19 0.70
C THR A 57 -21.46 -0.60 0.89
N ALA A 58 -21.30 0.41 1.76
CA ALA A 58 -20.01 1.00 2.04
C ALA A 58 -19.08 0.01 2.76
N LYS A 59 -19.63 -0.82 3.65
CA LYS A 59 -18.88 -1.90 4.32
C LYS A 59 -18.34 -2.89 3.31
N VAL A 60 -19.17 -3.42 2.40
CA VAL A 60 -18.75 -4.40 1.38
C VAL A 60 -17.62 -3.85 0.51
N LEU A 61 -17.77 -2.61 0.05
CA LEU A 61 -16.77 -1.93 -0.77
C LEU A 61 -15.44 -1.74 -0.02
N MET A 62 -15.48 -1.28 1.24
CA MET A 62 -14.29 -1.11 2.06
C MET A 62 -13.64 -2.45 2.45
N THR A 63 -14.41 -3.52 2.67
CA THR A 63 -13.85 -4.86 2.97
C THR A 63 -13.20 -5.54 1.76
N SER A 64 -13.41 -5.03 0.53
CA SER A 64 -12.78 -5.61 -0.67
C SER A 64 -11.26 -5.47 -0.69
N GLY A 65 -10.68 -4.60 0.15
CA GLY A 65 -9.24 -4.32 0.26
C GLY A 65 -8.67 -3.50 -0.91
N LEU A 66 -9.16 -3.74 -2.14
CA LEU A 66 -8.73 -3.02 -3.33
C LEU A 66 -9.22 -1.57 -3.36
N LEU A 67 -10.50 -1.33 -3.09
CA LEU A 67 -11.06 0.03 -3.06
C LEU A 67 -10.37 0.93 -2.02
N PRO A 68 -10.24 0.54 -0.72
CA PRO A 68 -9.57 1.40 0.26
C PRO A 68 -8.10 1.60 -0.07
N ALA A 69 -7.38 0.58 -0.57
CA ALA A 69 -5.99 0.75 -1.01
C ALA A 69 -5.88 1.82 -2.10
N ALA A 70 -6.69 1.72 -3.15
CA ALA A 70 -6.67 2.68 -4.26
C ALA A 70 -7.04 4.09 -3.80
N PHE A 71 -8.06 4.22 -2.94
CA PHE A 71 -8.47 5.50 -2.39
C PHE A 71 -7.34 6.17 -1.59
N ILE A 72 -6.68 5.41 -0.72
CA ILE A 72 -5.55 5.90 0.08
C ILE A 72 -4.36 6.25 -0.82
N ALA A 73 -4.05 5.43 -1.82
CA ALA A 73 -2.96 5.71 -2.75
C ALA A 73 -3.18 7.03 -3.52
N ILE A 74 -4.40 7.25 -4.03
CA ILE A 74 -4.76 8.50 -4.73
C ILE A 74 -4.71 9.69 -3.76
N PHE A 75 -5.29 9.54 -2.57
CA PHE A 75 -5.31 10.60 -1.56
C PHE A 75 -3.89 11.00 -1.15
N LEU A 76 -3.02 10.04 -0.84
CA LEU A 76 -1.63 10.29 -0.47
C LEU A 76 -0.82 10.85 -1.63
N ASN A 77 -1.05 10.40 -2.87
CA ASN A 77 -0.40 10.99 -4.04
C ASN A 77 -0.79 12.45 -4.29
N LEU A 78 -1.97 12.88 -3.84
CA LEU A 78 -2.39 14.29 -3.92
C LEU A 78 -1.93 15.11 -2.71
N ALA A 79 -1.87 14.50 -1.53
CA ALA A 79 -1.54 15.18 -0.28
C ALA A 79 -0.03 15.29 -0.01
N LEU A 80 0.78 14.31 -0.45
CA LEU A 80 2.22 14.29 -0.22
C LEU A 80 2.95 15.16 -1.27
N PRO A 81 3.85 16.06 -0.83
CA PRO A 81 4.67 16.87 -1.72
C PRO A 81 5.62 16.01 -2.57
N ASP A 82 6.07 16.55 -3.71
CA ASP A 82 6.91 15.82 -4.68
C ASP A 82 8.28 15.44 -4.11
N GLU A 83 8.80 16.23 -3.17
CA GLU A 83 10.01 15.94 -2.39
C GLU A 83 9.62 15.68 -0.95
N LEU A 84 9.80 14.43 -0.50
CA LEU A 84 9.74 14.13 0.93
C LEU A 84 11.14 14.33 1.50
N ALA A 85 11.28 15.29 2.41
CA ALA A 85 12.50 15.46 3.19
C ALA A 85 12.73 14.20 4.04
N ASP A 86 13.98 13.78 4.21
CA ASP A 86 14.34 12.54 4.90
C ASP A 86 13.78 12.49 6.35
N GLU A 87 13.68 13.64 7.03
CA GLU A 87 13.09 13.77 8.37
C GLU A 87 11.61 13.35 8.44
N GLN A 88 10.81 13.65 7.40
CA GLN A 88 9.37 13.37 7.41
C GLN A 88 9.10 11.88 7.24
N VAL A 89 9.96 11.17 6.51
CA VAL A 89 9.81 9.72 6.33
C VAL A 89 10.28 8.98 7.57
N GLU A 90 11.28 9.48 8.27
CA GLU A 90 11.72 8.93 9.55
C GLU A 90 10.69 9.13 10.68
N GLU A 91 9.99 10.27 10.68
CA GLU A 91 8.87 10.55 11.58
C GLU A 91 7.67 9.63 11.29
N ILE A 92 7.33 9.41 10.01
CA ILE A 92 6.22 8.55 9.59
C ILE A 92 6.56 7.05 9.76
N ALA A 93 7.80 6.64 9.50
CA ALA A 93 8.26 5.26 9.62
C ALA A 93 8.63 4.87 11.06
N GLY A 94 8.71 5.84 11.97
CA GLY A 94 8.99 5.60 13.38
C GLY A 94 10.42 5.12 13.63
N GLY A 95 11.38 6.06 13.64
CA GLY A 95 12.61 6.02 14.45
C GLY A 95 13.26 4.65 14.72
N LEU A 96 13.54 3.87 13.68
CA LEU A 96 14.22 2.57 13.79
C LEU A 96 15.50 2.52 12.96
N ALA A 97 16.31 3.58 13.03
CA ALA A 97 17.74 3.50 12.79
C ALA A 97 18.44 3.54 14.15
N GLY A 98 19.13 2.45 14.45
CA GLY A 98 19.95 2.31 15.64
C GLY A 98 21.00 3.42 15.70
N HIS A 99 21.27 3.82 16.93
CA HIS A 99 22.39 4.66 17.29
C HIS A 99 23.67 3.85 16.99
N ASP A 100 24.19 3.91 15.77
CA ASP A 100 25.60 3.61 15.52
C ASP A 100 26.40 4.78 16.09
N HIS A 101 26.64 4.71 17.41
CA HIS A 101 27.67 5.48 18.05
C HIS A 101 29.01 4.87 17.61
N ASP A 102 29.48 5.32 16.45
CA ASP A 102 30.90 5.32 16.12
C ASP A 102 31.61 6.22 17.14
N ASP A 103 32.14 5.62 18.21
CA ASP A 103 33.20 6.24 19.01
C ASP A 103 34.54 5.65 18.58
N PRO A 104 35.42 6.44 17.93
CA PRO A 104 36.80 6.07 17.71
C PRO A 104 37.63 6.42 18.94
N VAL A 105 37.99 5.43 19.76
CA VAL A 105 39.21 5.41 20.62
C VAL A 105 39.58 4.00 21.03
#